data_AF-A0A7S3S9C8-F1
#
_entry.id   AF-A0A7S3S9C8-F1
#
_cell.length_a   1.000
_cell.length_b   1.000
_cell.length_c   1.000
_cell.angle_alpha   90.00
_cell.angle_beta   90.00
_cell.angle_gamma   90.00
#
_symmetry.space_group_name_H-M   'P 1'
#
loop_
_entity.id
_entity.type
_entity.pdbx_description
1 polymer ?
#
loop_
_entity_poly.entity_id
_entity_poly.type
_entity_poly.pdbx_seq_one_letter_code
_entity_poly.pdbx_strand_id
1 'polypeptide(L)'
;DTSDSLKAQAPFRKYDVEAPGAMLMPTSATQYDGVEDQREITVGGSNGVVHVFALGDWGAPVQSKHVMDAMSAYNVATAMKERAKVVNPQYVLNVGDNFLNDGLRADCSAPPSDAAGQTSGDFTSTWQTVYGDLTNKPWISTLGNRDYGGWMFTSGWPQ
;
A
#
# COMPACT_ATOMS: atom_id res chain seq x y z
N ASP A 1 31.68 17.19 -2.53
CA ASP A 1 31.48 16.27 -3.66
C ASP A 1 30.66 15.09 -3.14
N THR A 2 29.49 14.92 -3.74
CA THR A 2 28.30 14.27 -3.18
C THR A 2 28.28 12.77 -3.42
N SER A 3 28.17 11.97 -2.35
CA SER A 3 27.58 10.64 -2.43
C SER A 3 26.74 10.38 -1.18
N ASP A 4 25.67 11.16 -1.02
CA ASP A 4 24.56 10.74 -0.16
C ASP A 4 23.83 9.59 -0.86
N SER A 5 24.31 8.37 -0.58
CA SER A 5 23.61 7.13 -0.89
C SER A 5 22.18 7.24 -0.37
N LEU A 6 21.20 6.96 -1.23
CA LEU A 6 19.79 6.78 -0.88
C LEU A 6 19.66 5.76 0.26
N LYS A 7 19.71 6.23 1.50
CA LYS A 7 19.27 5.46 2.65
C LYS A 7 17.76 5.38 2.50
N ALA A 8 17.23 4.16 2.40
CA ALA A 8 15.80 3.94 2.55
C ALA A 8 15.37 4.68 3.83
N GLN A 9 14.59 5.75 3.67
CA GLN A 9 13.98 6.41 4.80
C GLN A 9 13.10 5.36 5.48
N ALA A 10 13.17 5.30 6.81
CA ALA A 10 12.22 4.51 7.57
C ALA A 10 10.80 4.91 7.12
N PRO A 11 9.89 3.95 6.92
CA PRO A 11 8.54 4.25 6.50
C PRO A 11 7.95 5.34 7.41
N PHE A 12 7.32 6.35 6.79
CA PHE A 12 6.81 7.57 7.44
C PHE A 12 5.89 7.26 8.65
N ARG A 13 5.31 6.05 8.70
CA ARG A 13 4.82 5.44 9.94
C ARG A 13 5.18 3.97 10.01
N LYS A 14 5.77 3.57 11.14
CA LYS A 14 5.69 2.20 11.64
C LYS A 14 4.25 1.96 12.10
N TYR A 15 3.84 0.70 12.11
CA TYR A 15 2.67 0.28 12.87
C TYR A 15 2.89 0.68 14.33
N ASP A 16 2.26 1.78 14.74
CA ASP A 16 2.39 2.36 16.06
C ASP A 16 1.17 1.95 16.85
N VAL A 17 1.33 0.89 17.62
CA VAL A 17 0.28 0.27 18.46
C VAL A 17 -0.23 1.23 19.55
N GLU A 18 0.51 2.32 19.79
CA GLU A 18 0.18 3.38 20.74
C GLU A 18 -0.52 4.57 20.05
N ALA A 19 -0.60 4.60 18.72
CA ALA A 19 -1.32 5.66 18.03
C ALA A 19 -2.82 5.56 18.35
N PRO A 20 -3.52 6.68 18.63
CA PRO A 20 -4.96 6.65 18.87
C PRO A 20 -5.70 5.97 17.70
N GLY A 21 -6.36 4.85 17.99
CA GLY A 21 -7.09 4.03 17.00
C GLY A 21 -6.24 2.98 16.26
N ALA A 22 -4.95 2.82 16.58
CA ALA A 22 -4.15 1.73 16.05
C ALA A 22 -4.41 0.41 16.80
N MET A 23 -4.38 -0.69 16.06
CA MET A 23 -4.51 -2.03 16.62
C MET A 23 -3.12 -2.62 16.91
N LEU A 24 -3.04 -3.82 17.50
CA LEU A 24 -1.82 -4.62 17.56
C LEU A 24 -1.67 -5.47 16.29
N MET A 25 -0.49 -5.99 15.96
CA MET A 25 -0.41 -6.92 14.83
C MET A 25 -1.27 -8.12 15.18
N PRO A 26 -2.18 -8.57 14.30
CA PRO A 26 -3.04 -9.69 14.64
C PRO A 26 -2.19 -10.94 14.84
N THR A 27 -2.47 -11.70 15.89
CA THR A 27 -1.96 -13.06 16.09
C THR A 27 -2.72 -14.08 15.24
N SER A 28 -3.88 -13.70 14.70
CA SER A 28 -4.68 -14.44 13.71
C SER A 28 -5.55 -13.50 12.88
N ALA A 29 -5.88 -13.93 11.69
CA ALA A 29 -6.67 -13.35 10.60
C ALA A 29 -8.03 -12.85 11.00
N THR A 30 -8.71 -13.68 11.77
CA THR A 30 -10.05 -13.38 12.24
C THR A 30 -10.04 -12.45 13.45
N GLN A 31 -8.87 -12.08 13.99
CA GLN A 31 -8.79 -11.24 15.19
C GLN A 31 -9.45 -9.87 14.98
N TYR A 32 -9.49 -9.38 13.74
CA TYR A 32 -10.04 -8.07 13.39
C TYR A 32 -11.21 -8.13 12.40
N ASP A 33 -11.88 -9.29 12.30
CA ASP A 33 -13.11 -9.39 11.52
C ASP A 33 -14.17 -8.43 12.07
N GLY A 34 -14.69 -7.56 11.20
CA GLY A 34 -15.70 -6.56 11.57
C GLY A 34 -15.17 -5.35 12.33
N VAL A 35 -13.86 -5.09 12.33
CA VAL A 35 -13.30 -3.86 12.91
C VAL A 35 -13.61 -2.64 12.05
N GLU A 36 -14.04 -1.57 12.72
CA GLU A 36 -14.16 -0.23 12.18
C GLU A 36 -12.90 0.59 12.52
N ASP A 37 -12.31 1.22 11.50
CA ASP A 37 -11.28 2.23 11.68
C ASP A 37 -11.92 3.59 11.97
N GLN A 38 -11.79 4.06 13.21
CA GLN A 38 -12.41 5.30 13.68
C GLN A 38 -11.60 6.57 13.38
N ARG A 39 -10.47 6.45 12.65
CA ARG A 39 -9.67 7.62 12.29
C ARG A 39 -10.47 8.55 11.39
N GLU A 40 -10.60 9.81 11.80
CA GLU A 40 -11.29 10.81 11.01
C GLU A 40 -10.49 11.13 9.73
N ILE A 41 -11.14 11.02 8.58
CA ILE A 41 -10.62 11.49 7.30
C ILE A 41 -11.34 12.78 6.97
N THR A 42 -10.63 13.90 7.02
CA THR A 42 -11.21 15.19 6.64
C THR A 42 -11.47 15.22 5.14
N VAL A 43 -12.74 15.13 4.75
CA VAL A 43 -13.21 15.26 3.37
C VAL A 43 -13.70 16.69 3.13
N GLY A 44 -12.82 17.54 2.62
CA GLY A 44 -13.17 18.93 2.29
C GLY A 44 -11.95 19.74 1.85
N GLY A 45 -12.04 20.37 0.68
CA GLY A 45 -11.07 21.37 0.22
C GLY A 45 -11.57 22.80 0.42
N SER A 46 -10.73 23.77 0.07
CA SER A 46 -11.16 25.17 -0.02
C SER A 46 -12.35 25.26 -0.99
N ASN A 47 -13.42 25.93 -0.55
CA ASN A 47 -14.66 26.12 -1.31
C ASN A 47 -15.52 24.85 -1.50
N GLY A 48 -15.32 23.79 -0.70
CA GLY A 48 -16.18 22.60 -0.74
C GLY A 48 -15.87 21.64 -1.89
N VAL A 49 -14.77 21.83 -2.62
CA VAL A 49 -14.31 20.92 -3.66
C VAL A 49 -13.43 19.84 -3.06
N VAL A 50 -13.65 18.58 -3.45
CA VAL A 50 -12.85 17.42 -3.02
C VAL A 50 -12.18 16.81 -4.24
N HIS A 51 -10.90 16.47 -4.11
CA HIS A 51 -10.12 15.76 -5.09
C HIS A 51 -9.70 14.40 -4.52
N VAL A 52 -10.23 13.35 -5.15
CA VAL A 52 -9.90 11.96 -4.82
C VAL A 52 -9.21 11.36 -6.02
N PHE A 53 -8.12 10.65 -5.80
CA PHE A 53 -7.56 9.76 -6.83
C PHE A 53 -8.10 8.36 -6.59
N ALA A 54 -8.52 7.68 -7.67
CA ALA A 54 -8.96 6.29 -7.63
C ALA A 54 -8.00 5.45 -8.47
N LEU A 55 -7.59 4.29 -7.93
CA LEU A 55 -6.62 3.39 -8.54
C LEU A 55 -6.93 1.95 -8.13
N GLY A 56 -6.71 0.99 -9.02
CA GLY A 56 -6.80 -0.45 -8.77
C GLY A 56 -5.74 -1.18 -9.61
N ASP A 57 -5.51 -2.45 -9.30
CA ASP A 57 -4.63 -3.35 -10.07
C ASP A 57 -3.21 -2.79 -10.26
N TRP A 58 -2.74 -2.04 -9.27
CA TRP A 58 -1.50 -1.26 -9.36
C TRP A 58 -0.29 -2.02 -8.82
N GLY A 59 -0.53 -3.17 -8.20
CA GLY A 59 0.43 -3.97 -7.46
C GLY A 59 1.47 -4.73 -8.27
N ALA A 60 1.70 -4.36 -9.54
CA ALA A 60 2.64 -5.07 -10.40
C ALA A 60 4.06 -4.98 -9.83
N PRO A 61 4.74 -6.11 -9.54
CA PRO A 61 6.07 -6.07 -8.96
C PRO A 61 7.05 -5.45 -9.94
N VAL A 62 7.75 -4.41 -9.48
CA VAL A 62 8.75 -3.65 -10.24
C VAL A 62 9.91 -4.54 -10.74
N GLN A 63 10.13 -5.70 -10.11
CA GLN A 63 11.19 -6.66 -10.45
C GLN A 63 10.73 -7.83 -11.35
N SER A 64 9.51 -7.81 -11.88
CA SER A 64 9.02 -8.90 -12.73
C SER A 64 9.76 -8.92 -14.08
N LYS A 65 9.88 -10.11 -14.67
CA LYS A 65 10.45 -10.35 -16.02
C LYS A 65 9.68 -9.64 -17.15
N HIS A 66 8.61 -8.89 -16.82
CA HIS A 66 7.78 -8.12 -17.73
C HIS A 66 8.03 -6.62 -17.52
N VAL A 67 9.09 -6.10 -18.13
CA VAL A 67 9.50 -4.69 -18.10
C VAL A 67 8.36 -3.73 -18.48
N MET A 68 7.40 -4.18 -19.29
CA MET A 68 6.24 -3.40 -19.73
C MET A 68 5.26 -3.11 -18.58
N ASP A 69 5.06 -4.05 -17.66
CA ASP A 69 4.12 -3.89 -16.54
C ASP A 69 4.71 -2.93 -15.49
N ALA A 70 6.01 -3.04 -15.21
CA ALA A 70 6.72 -2.09 -14.34
C ALA A 70 6.66 -0.66 -14.91
N MET A 71 6.84 -0.49 -16.23
CA MET A 71 6.74 0.82 -16.87
C MET A 71 5.33 1.40 -16.78
N SER A 72 4.30 0.56 -16.91
CA SER A 72 2.91 1.01 -16.78
C SER A 72 2.61 1.57 -15.38
N ALA A 73 3.06 0.89 -14.32
CA ALA A 73 2.92 1.34 -12.94
C ALA A 73 3.65 2.68 -12.72
N TYR A 74 4.88 2.82 -13.23
CA TYR A 74 5.62 4.09 -13.15
C TYR A 74 4.96 5.22 -13.93
N ASN A 75 4.38 4.95 -15.10
CA ASN A 75 3.69 5.95 -15.90
C ASN A 75 2.42 6.46 -15.20
N VAL A 76 1.62 5.56 -14.63
CA VAL A 76 0.44 5.92 -13.84
C VAL A 76 0.85 6.72 -12.60
N ALA A 77 1.86 6.25 -11.86
CA ALA A 77 2.37 6.95 -10.69
C ALA A 77 2.91 8.34 -11.05
N THR A 78 3.59 8.48 -12.19
CA THR A 78 4.07 9.78 -12.69
C THR A 78 2.90 10.71 -13.00
N ALA A 79 1.87 10.23 -13.71
CA ALA A 79 0.69 11.03 -14.01
C ALA A 79 -0.05 11.47 -12.74
N MET A 80 -0.19 10.57 -11.76
CA MET A 80 -0.77 10.88 -10.45
C MET A 80 0.05 11.93 -9.71
N LYS A 81 1.39 11.79 -9.66
CA LYS A 81 2.29 12.76 -9.00
C LYS A 81 2.21 14.13 -9.65
N GLU A 82 2.20 14.21 -10.98
CA GLU A 82 2.03 15.49 -11.68
C GLU A 82 0.65 16.11 -11.42
N ARG A 83 -0.41 15.31 -11.42
CA ARG A 83 -1.75 15.81 -11.11
C ARG A 83 -1.86 16.29 -9.67
N ALA A 84 -1.19 15.62 -8.73
CA ALA A 84 -1.19 15.96 -7.31
C ALA A 84 -0.65 17.37 -7.03
N LYS A 85 0.31 17.83 -7.85
CA LYS A 85 0.83 19.21 -7.77
C LYS A 85 -0.22 20.27 -8.10
N VAL A 86 -1.24 19.91 -8.88
CA VAL A 86 -2.31 20.82 -9.31
C VAL A 86 -3.49 20.80 -8.35
N VAL A 87 -3.92 19.60 -7.93
CA VAL A 87 -5.20 19.43 -7.21
C VAL A 87 -5.05 19.04 -5.75
N ASN A 88 -3.85 18.64 -5.31
CA ASN A 88 -3.54 18.22 -3.95
C ASN A 88 -4.60 17.28 -3.34
N PRO A 89 -4.69 16.01 -3.77
CA PRO A 89 -5.77 15.12 -3.37
C PRO A 89 -5.84 14.95 -1.85
N GLN A 90 -7.06 14.79 -1.33
CA GLN A 90 -7.30 14.53 0.09
C GLN A 90 -6.90 13.11 0.46
N TYR A 91 -7.23 12.14 -0.40
CA TYR A 91 -6.89 10.73 -0.21
C TYR A 91 -6.84 10.00 -1.56
N VAL A 92 -6.27 8.79 -1.53
CA VAL A 92 -6.31 7.83 -2.62
C VAL A 92 -7.29 6.73 -2.25
N LEU A 93 -8.29 6.50 -3.10
CA LEU A 93 -9.16 5.34 -3.03
C LEU A 93 -8.54 4.21 -3.84
N ASN A 94 -8.23 3.13 -3.15
CA ASN A 94 -7.57 1.97 -3.70
C ASN A 94 -8.56 0.80 -3.74
N VAL A 95 -8.88 0.34 -4.95
CA VAL A 95 -9.96 -0.62 -5.19
C VAL A 95 -9.49 -2.09 -5.24
N GLY A 96 -8.23 -2.35 -4.86
CA GLY A 96 -7.70 -3.72 -4.69
C GLY A 96 -6.65 -4.12 -5.71
N ASP A 97 -6.22 -5.38 -5.61
CA ASP A 97 -5.13 -5.98 -6.39
C ASP A 97 -3.81 -5.21 -6.20
N ASN A 98 -3.46 -5.09 -4.91
CA ASN A 98 -2.35 -4.31 -4.38
C ASN A 98 -1.00 -5.00 -4.55
N PHE A 99 -1.00 -6.32 -4.60
CA PHE A 99 0.21 -7.12 -4.81
C PHE A 99 -0.08 -8.24 -5.80
N LEU A 100 0.42 -8.05 -7.02
CA LEU A 100 0.29 -9.03 -8.10
C LEU A 100 1.44 -10.04 -8.04
N ASN A 101 1.23 -11.33 -8.31
CA ASN A 101 -0.02 -11.97 -8.80
C ASN A 101 -0.78 -12.75 -7.71
N ASP A 102 -0.24 -12.83 -6.52
CA ASP A 102 -0.69 -13.73 -5.44
C ASP A 102 -0.58 -13.12 -4.04
N GLY A 103 -0.60 -11.79 -3.96
CA GLY A 103 -0.61 -11.09 -2.69
C GLY A 103 0.80 -10.88 -2.12
N LEU A 104 0.89 -10.80 -0.80
CA LEU A 104 2.17 -10.66 -0.11
C LEU A 104 2.95 -11.97 -0.15
N ARG A 105 4.27 -11.87 -0.22
CA ARG A 105 5.16 -13.05 -0.22
C ARG A 105 5.27 -13.64 1.19
N ALA A 106 4.23 -14.35 1.62
CA ALA A 106 4.18 -15.11 2.87
C ALA A 106 3.56 -16.49 2.65
N ASP A 107 3.79 -17.41 3.58
CA ASP A 107 3.18 -18.73 3.62
C ASP A 107 2.08 -18.73 4.70
N CYS A 108 0.86 -19.17 4.37
CA CYS A 108 -0.25 -19.22 5.32
C CYS A 108 -0.04 -20.19 6.49
N SER A 109 0.95 -21.08 6.42
CA SER A 109 1.31 -22.01 7.50
C SER A 109 2.30 -21.41 8.51
N ALA A 110 2.85 -20.23 8.22
CA ALA A 110 3.75 -19.49 9.12
C ALA A 110 2.99 -18.34 9.80
N PRO A 111 3.32 -18.01 11.06
CA PRO A 111 2.70 -16.87 11.73
C PRO A 111 3.04 -15.56 10.98
N PRO A 112 2.12 -14.57 10.94
CA PRO A 112 2.35 -13.29 10.24
C PRO A 112 3.65 -12.57 10.63
N SER A 113 4.09 -12.76 11.88
CA SER A 113 5.36 -12.23 12.40
C SER A 113 6.59 -12.66 11.60
N ASP A 114 6.57 -13.88 11.06
CA ASP A 114 7.72 -14.47 10.36
C ASP A 114 7.93 -13.83 8.98
N ALA A 115 6.87 -13.20 8.44
CA ALA A 115 6.89 -12.51 7.15
C ALA A 115 7.10 -10.99 7.28
N ALA A 116 7.32 -10.44 8.47
CA ALA A 116 7.33 -8.98 8.70
C ALA A 116 8.37 -8.24 7.83
N GLY A 117 9.61 -8.76 7.74
CA GLY A 117 10.67 -8.16 6.93
C GLY A 117 10.37 -8.23 5.43
N GLN A 118 9.84 -9.36 4.97
CA GLN A 118 9.45 -9.58 3.58
C GLN A 118 8.27 -8.67 3.19
N THR A 119 7.24 -8.62 4.02
CA THR A 119 6.08 -7.72 3.87
C THR A 119 6.53 -6.27 3.78
N SER A 120 7.43 -5.81 4.66
CA SER A 120 7.98 -4.46 4.58
C SER A 120 8.66 -4.20 3.22
N GLY A 121 9.40 -5.17 2.68
CA GLY A 121 10.02 -5.06 1.37
C GLY A 121 9.03 -4.97 0.20
N ASP A 122 7.92 -5.71 0.28
CA ASP A 122 6.85 -5.69 -0.74
C ASP A 122 6.15 -4.33 -0.79
N PHE A 123 5.79 -3.77 0.37
CA PHE A 123 5.23 -2.42 0.47
C PHE A 123 6.24 -1.36 0.02
N THR A 124 7.51 -1.47 0.42
CA THR A 124 8.52 -0.48 0.01
C THR A 124 8.73 -0.46 -1.50
N SER A 125 8.88 -1.64 -2.13
CA SER A 125 9.19 -1.74 -3.55
C SER A 125 8.01 -1.44 -4.47
N THR A 126 6.78 -1.80 -4.07
CA THR A 126 5.58 -1.69 -4.92
C THR A 126 4.83 -0.37 -4.68
N TRP A 127 4.85 0.14 -3.45
CA TRP A 127 4.08 1.32 -3.07
C TRP A 127 4.96 2.55 -2.82
N GLN A 128 5.84 2.49 -1.83
CA GLN A 128 6.62 3.65 -1.38
C GLN A 128 7.56 4.17 -2.48
N THR A 129 8.29 3.26 -3.13
CA THR A 129 9.24 3.62 -4.19
C THR A 129 8.53 4.21 -5.42
N VAL A 130 7.36 3.67 -5.77
CA VAL A 130 6.63 4.04 -6.99
C VAL A 130 5.91 5.37 -6.83
N TYR A 131 5.18 5.53 -5.74
CA TYR A 131 4.29 6.67 -5.50
C TYR A 131 4.93 7.81 -4.70
N GLY A 132 6.03 7.57 -3.99
CA GLY A 132 6.79 8.62 -3.28
C GLY A 132 5.91 9.40 -2.30
N ASP A 133 5.94 10.74 -2.38
CA ASP A 133 5.19 11.62 -1.47
C ASP A 133 3.67 11.40 -1.47
N LEU A 134 3.10 10.80 -2.52
CA LEU A 134 1.68 10.42 -2.52
C LEU A 134 1.35 9.34 -1.48
N THR A 135 2.35 8.60 -1.00
CA THR A 135 2.18 7.64 0.11
C THR A 135 2.01 8.32 1.47
N ASN A 136 2.28 9.64 1.57
CA ASN A 136 1.98 10.44 2.76
C ASN A 136 0.50 10.89 2.81
N LYS A 137 -0.27 10.68 1.74
CA LYS A 137 -1.72 10.86 1.74
C LYS A 137 -2.41 9.65 2.40
N PRO A 138 -3.62 9.79 2.95
CA PRO A 138 -4.43 8.64 3.31
C PRO A 138 -4.71 7.76 2.08
N TRP A 139 -4.50 6.44 2.21
CA TRP A 139 -4.92 5.45 1.23
C TRP A 139 -6.03 4.61 1.86
N ILE A 140 -7.24 4.74 1.33
CA ILE A 140 -8.38 3.92 1.73
C ILE A 140 -8.37 2.72 0.80
N SER A 141 -7.97 1.57 1.33
CA SER A 141 -7.76 0.38 0.52
C SER A 141 -8.82 -0.66 0.78
N THR A 142 -9.26 -1.29 -0.30
CA THR A 142 -9.85 -2.62 -0.27
C THR A 142 -8.82 -3.64 -0.74
N LEU A 143 -9.13 -4.91 -0.52
CA LEU A 143 -8.30 -6.02 -0.97
C LEU A 143 -9.01 -6.69 -2.13
N GLY A 144 -8.28 -6.94 -3.20
CA GLY A 144 -8.76 -7.60 -4.41
C GLY A 144 -8.50 -9.11 -4.37
N ASN A 145 -8.99 -9.85 -5.35
CA ASN A 145 -8.84 -11.31 -5.38
C ASN A 145 -7.37 -11.74 -5.45
N ARG A 146 -6.47 -10.90 -5.97
CA ARG A 146 -5.02 -11.20 -6.00
C ARG A 146 -4.39 -11.10 -4.64
N ASP A 147 -4.88 -10.19 -3.81
CA ASP A 147 -4.40 -10.01 -2.44
C ASP A 147 -4.78 -11.20 -1.54
N TYR A 148 -5.92 -11.86 -1.81
CA TYR A 148 -6.37 -13.10 -1.16
C TYR A 148 -5.64 -14.37 -1.67
N GLY A 149 -4.35 -14.27 -2.00
CA GLY A 149 -3.54 -15.40 -2.48
C GLY A 149 -3.60 -15.64 -3.99
N GLY A 150 -4.44 -14.90 -4.74
CA GLY A 150 -4.46 -14.91 -6.20
C GLY A 150 -4.55 -16.30 -6.82
N TRP A 151 -3.44 -16.81 -7.35
CA TRP A 151 -3.39 -18.14 -8.01
C TRP A 151 -2.95 -19.29 -7.08
N MET A 152 -2.48 -18.99 -5.87
CA MET A 152 -2.00 -19.99 -4.89
C MET A 152 -2.72 -19.79 -3.55
N PHE A 153 -3.56 -20.76 -3.18
CA PHE A 153 -4.35 -20.69 -1.94
C PHE A 153 -3.51 -20.56 -0.66
N THR A 154 -2.25 -20.99 -0.72
CA THR A 154 -1.30 -20.89 0.40
C THR A 154 -0.45 -19.61 0.38
N SER A 155 -0.60 -18.75 -0.64
CA SER A 155 0.10 -17.47 -0.68
C SER A 155 -0.44 -16.50 0.35
N GLY A 156 0.43 -15.58 0.74
CA GLY A 156 0.29 -14.71 1.89
C GLY A 156 -0.89 -13.75 1.79
N TRP A 157 -2.02 -14.20 2.34
CA TRP A 157 -2.81 -13.37 3.23
C TRP A 157 -2.49 -13.84 4.65
N PRO A 158 -1.83 -13.04 5.51
CA PRO A 158 -1.77 -13.36 6.93
C PRO A 158 -3.21 -13.42 7.44
N GLN A 159 -3.72 -14.65 7.52
CA GLN A 159 -4.94 -15.09 8.20
C GLN A 159 -4.61 -15.38 9.66
#